data_AF-A0A497MWY4-F1
#
_entry.id   AF-A0A497MWY4-F1
#
_cell.length_a   1.000
_cell.length_b   1.000
_cell.length_c   1.000
_cell.angle_alpha   90.00
_cell.angle_beta   90.00
_cell.angle_gamma   90.00
#
_symmetry.space_group_name_H-M   'P 1'
#
loop_
_entity.id
_entity.type
_entity.pdbx_description
1 polymer ?
#
loop_
_entity_poly.entity_id
_entity_poly.type
_entity_poly.pdbx_seq_one_letter_code
_entity_poly.pdbx_strand_id
1 'polypeptide(L)'
;MKLNVKTVEEVGLNLLTKAATKLPDEVKNALKAAYEAEETSTAKTELKNILDNIEAAEKLQKPMCQDTGLVSFYIKSREIENFLEVTEALKKATIKATEQVPLRPNAVHPLTRKNTGNNVGEHIPNINWIYSETDYAEITVFLKGAGSENMSRLEMITPGLGIKG
;
A
#
# COMPACT_ATOMS: atom_id res chain seq x y z
N MET A 1 -19.27 16.44 -6.54
CA MET A 1 -19.75 15.70 -5.36
C MET A 1 -18.94 16.13 -4.14
N LYS A 2 -19.56 16.16 -2.96
CA LYS A 2 -18.88 16.53 -1.72
C LYS A 2 -18.77 15.33 -0.79
N LEU A 3 -17.57 15.05 -0.28
CA LEU A 3 -17.32 13.92 0.62
C LEU A 3 -17.28 14.38 2.08
N ASN A 4 -17.77 13.53 2.99
CA ASN A 4 -17.63 13.76 4.42
C ASN A 4 -16.17 13.50 4.85
N VAL A 5 -15.48 14.56 5.27
CA VAL A 5 -14.04 14.55 5.61
C VAL A 5 -13.73 13.58 6.76
N LYS A 6 -14.59 13.49 7.78
CA LYS A 6 -14.40 12.59 8.91
C LYS A 6 -14.51 11.12 8.46
N THR A 7 -15.50 10.81 7.63
CA THR A 7 -15.66 9.49 7.04
C THR A 7 -14.46 9.10 6.17
N VAL A 8 -13.94 10.04 5.36
CA VAL A 8 -12.73 9.78 4.54
C VAL A 8 -11.53 9.45 5.43
N GLU A 9 -11.31 10.19 6.51
CA GLU A 9 -10.21 9.93 7.45
C GLU A 9 -10.33 8.55 8.10
N GLU A 10 -11.53 8.18 8.57
CA GLU A 10 -11.82 6.86 9.16
C GLU A 10 -11.63 5.72 8.15
N VAL A 11 -12.12 5.90 6.92
CA VAL A 11 -11.94 4.93 5.81
C VAL A 11 -10.46 4.79 5.47
N GLY A 12 -9.72 5.91 5.36
CA GLY A 12 -8.29 5.90 5.09
C GLY A 12 -7.51 5.13 6.16
N LEU A 13 -7.80 5.35 7.44
CA LEU A 13 -7.17 4.62 8.55
C LEU A 13 -7.46 3.12 8.45
N ASN A 14 -8.72 2.74 8.25
CA ASN A 14 -9.12 1.34 8.13
C ASN A 14 -8.44 0.63 6.95
N LEU A 15 -8.36 1.31 5.79
CA LEU A 15 -7.69 0.80 4.61
C LEU A 15 -6.19 0.60 4.85
N LEU A 16 -5.51 1.57 5.47
CA LEU A 16 -4.10 1.48 5.82
C LEU A 16 -3.83 0.33 6.80
N THR A 17 -4.66 0.20 7.84
CA THR A 17 -4.57 -0.90 8.80
C THR A 17 -4.69 -2.23 8.09
N LYS A 18 -5.73 -2.41 7.28
CA LYS A 18 -5.98 -3.66 6.57
C LYS A 18 -4.86 -4.00 5.59
N ALA A 19 -4.38 -3.01 4.82
CA ALA A 19 -3.31 -3.20 3.85
C ALA A 19 -1.97 -3.59 4.50
N ALA A 20 -1.69 -3.11 5.72
CA ALA A 20 -0.46 -3.44 6.43
C ALA A 20 -0.50 -4.81 7.13
N THR A 21 -1.68 -5.27 7.55
CA THR A 21 -1.81 -6.43 8.45
C THR A 21 -2.45 -7.66 7.83
N LYS A 22 -3.16 -7.54 6.70
CA LYS A 22 -3.93 -8.63 6.09
C LYS A 22 -3.73 -8.73 4.59
N LEU A 23 -3.53 -9.96 4.10
CA LEU A 23 -3.52 -10.28 2.67
C LEU A 23 -4.90 -10.76 2.19
N PRO A 24 -5.21 -10.60 0.89
CA PRO A 24 -6.34 -11.28 0.26
C PRO A 24 -6.27 -12.79 0.45
N ASP A 25 -7.42 -13.44 0.61
CA ASP A 25 -7.48 -14.88 0.88
C ASP A 25 -6.95 -15.69 -0.32
N GLU A 26 -7.10 -15.19 -1.54
CA GLU A 26 -6.55 -15.77 -2.75
C GLU A 26 -5.02 -15.83 -2.73
N VAL A 27 -4.36 -14.78 -2.23
CA VAL A 27 -2.90 -14.73 -2.08
C VAL A 27 -2.44 -15.75 -1.04
N LYS A 28 -3.15 -15.84 0.09
CA LYS A 28 -2.85 -16.82 1.15
C LYS A 28 -3.01 -18.25 0.64
N ASN A 29 -4.08 -18.52 -0.11
CA ASN A 29 -4.33 -19.83 -0.70
C ASN A 29 -3.25 -20.21 -1.73
N ALA A 30 -2.83 -19.25 -2.57
CA ALA A 30 -1.74 -19.47 -3.52
C ALA A 30 -0.40 -19.78 -2.82
N LEU A 31 -0.05 -19.05 -1.76
CA LEU A 31 1.16 -19.32 -0.96
C LEU A 31 1.09 -20.69 -0.27
N LYS A 32 -0.08 -21.08 0.24
CA LYS A 32 -0.29 -22.40 0.85
C LYS A 32 -0.13 -23.52 -0.17
N ALA A 33 -0.74 -23.38 -1.35
CA ALA A 33 -0.59 -24.36 -2.42
C ALA A 33 0.87 -24.49 -2.87
N ALA A 34 1.60 -23.37 -2.97
CA ALA A 34 3.03 -23.37 -3.27
C ALA A 34 3.84 -24.11 -2.18
N TYR A 35 3.54 -23.87 -0.90
CA TYR A 35 4.19 -24.57 0.22
C TYR A 35 3.96 -26.08 0.19
N GLU A 36 2.74 -26.51 -0.12
CA GLU A 36 2.36 -27.93 -0.20
C GLU A 36 3.09 -28.63 -1.36
N ALA A 37 3.21 -27.96 -2.51
CA ALA A 37 3.84 -28.49 -3.71
C ALA A 37 5.38 -28.40 -3.74
N GLU A 38 6.00 -27.54 -2.91
CA GLU A 38 7.45 -27.34 -2.94
C GLU A 38 8.21 -28.57 -2.40
N GLU A 39 9.22 -28.99 -3.16
CA GLU A 39 10.07 -30.15 -2.87
C GLU A 39 11.42 -29.73 -2.28
N THR A 40 11.91 -28.53 -2.61
CA THR A 40 13.17 -27.97 -2.12
C THR A 40 13.03 -27.57 -0.66
N SER A 41 13.78 -28.22 0.23
CA SER A 41 13.69 -28.00 1.68
C SER A 41 13.87 -26.53 2.08
N THR A 42 14.83 -25.83 1.49
CA THR A 42 15.08 -24.40 1.76
C THR A 42 13.91 -23.53 1.33
N ALA A 43 13.43 -23.68 0.08
CA ALA A 43 12.30 -22.88 -0.41
C ALA A 43 11.01 -23.16 0.39
N LYS A 44 10.78 -24.44 0.74
CA LYS A 44 9.64 -24.84 1.58
C LYS A 44 9.69 -24.19 2.96
N THR A 45 10.88 -24.07 3.54
CA THR A 45 11.09 -23.38 4.82
C THR A 45 10.75 -21.90 4.70
N GLU A 46 11.20 -21.22 3.64
CA GLU A 46 10.88 -19.80 3.44
C GLU A 46 9.39 -19.55 3.19
N LEU A 47 8.73 -20.41 2.41
CA LEU A 47 7.27 -20.34 2.24
C LEU A 47 6.53 -20.51 3.57
N LYS A 48 7.01 -21.41 4.45
CA LYS A 48 6.47 -21.55 5.79
C LYS A 48 6.67 -20.28 6.62
N ASN A 49 7.87 -19.69 6.60
CA ASN A 49 8.15 -18.44 7.32
C ASN A 49 7.21 -17.31 6.86
N ILE A 50 6.94 -17.21 5.55
CA ILE A 50 5.99 -16.25 4.99
C ILE A 50 4.58 -16.49 5.53
N LEU A 51 4.09 -17.73 5.50
CA LEU A 51 2.76 -18.10 6.00
C LEU A 51 2.61 -17.85 7.50
N ASP A 52 3.60 -18.25 8.30
CA ASP A 52 3.62 -18.02 9.75
C ASP A 52 3.61 -16.51 10.07
N ASN A 53 4.37 -15.71 9.30
CA ASN A 53 4.40 -14.26 9.45
C ASN A 53 3.07 -13.60 9.06
N ILE A 54 2.39 -14.10 8.03
CA ILE A 54 1.04 -13.64 7.65
C ILE A 54 0.06 -13.87 8.80
N GLU A 55 0.06 -15.07 9.39
CA GLU A 55 -0.79 -15.40 10.54
C GLU A 55 -0.47 -14.50 11.75
N ALA A 56 0.82 -14.30 12.05
CA ALA A 56 1.25 -13.44 13.14
C ALA A 56 0.82 -11.97 12.94
N ALA A 57 0.95 -11.44 11.73
CA ALA A 57 0.54 -10.07 11.38
C ALA A 57 -0.97 -9.87 11.58
N GLU A 58 -1.79 -10.81 11.11
CA GLU A 58 -3.25 -10.77 11.28
C GLU A 58 -3.64 -10.89 12.76
N LYS A 59 -3.02 -11.80 13.52
CA LYS A 59 -3.36 -12.02 14.94
C LYS A 59 -2.93 -10.86 15.84
N LEU A 60 -1.74 -10.33 15.62
CA LEU A 60 -1.16 -9.27 16.45
C LEU A 60 -1.59 -7.87 15.99
N GLN A 61 -2.25 -7.76 14.84
CA GLN A 61 -2.59 -6.49 14.20
C GLN A 61 -1.34 -5.60 14.05
N LYS A 62 -0.24 -6.22 13.58
CA LYS A 62 1.05 -5.56 13.33
C LYS A 62 1.44 -5.68 11.86
N PRO A 63 2.21 -4.72 11.31
CA PRO A 63 2.58 -4.77 9.92
C PRO A 63 3.34 -6.05 9.58
N MET A 64 2.95 -6.68 8.48
CA MET A 64 3.55 -7.93 8.02
C MET A 64 5.00 -7.76 7.55
N CYS A 65 5.35 -6.57 7.07
CA CYS A 65 6.69 -6.24 6.62
C CYS A 65 7.27 -5.09 7.45
N GLN A 66 8.58 -5.17 7.69
CA GLN A 66 9.35 -4.11 8.32
C GLN A 66 9.35 -2.81 7.48
N ASP A 67 9.31 -2.96 6.16
CA ASP A 67 9.12 -1.85 5.23
C ASP A 67 7.64 -1.70 4.93
N THR A 68 6.99 -0.75 5.61
CA THR A 68 5.56 -0.46 5.40
C THR A 68 5.30 0.45 4.20
N GLY A 69 6.36 0.81 3.47
CA GLY A 69 6.28 1.47 2.18
C GLY A 69 5.85 2.93 2.19
N LEU A 70 5.91 3.52 1.00
CA LEU A 70 5.31 4.82 0.73
C LEU A 70 3.82 4.66 0.48
N VAL A 71 3.03 5.56 1.08
CA VAL A 71 1.57 5.53 0.97
C VAL A 71 1.12 6.21 -0.31
N SER A 72 0.30 5.51 -1.09
CA SER A 72 -0.41 6.08 -2.24
C SER A 72 -1.91 5.79 -2.15
N PHE A 73 -2.73 6.79 -2.43
CA PHE A 73 -4.17 6.64 -2.59
C PHE A 73 -4.56 6.82 -4.06
N TYR A 74 -5.51 6.01 -4.51
CA TYR A 74 -6.19 6.16 -5.79
C TYR A 74 -7.67 6.39 -5.50
N ILE A 75 -8.18 7.52 -5.95
CA ILE A 75 -9.55 7.95 -5.67
C ILE A 75 -10.27 8.02 -7.01
N LYS A 76 -11.18 7.07 -7.22
CA LYS A 76 -11.99 6.99 -8.44
C LYS A 76 -13.38 7.54 -8.15
N SER A 77 -13.73 8.65 -8.78
CA SER A 77 -15.01 9.34 -8.55
C SER A 77 -15.34 10.34 -9.66
N ARG A 78 -16.56 10.88 -9.64
CA ARG A 78 -16.84 12.20 -10.24
C ARG A 78 -16.00 13.29 -9.57
N GLU A 79 -16.06 14.50 -10.09
CA GLU A 79 -15.37 15.65 -9.50
C GLU A 79 -15.70 15.81 -8.02
N ILE A 80 -14.67 15.92 -7.17
CA ILE A 80 -14.80 16.13 -5.73
C ILE A 80 -14.59 17.61 -5.43
N GLU A 81 -15.66 18.27 -5.00
CA GLU A 81 -15.67 19.72 -4.75
C GLU A 81 -14.70 20.12 -3.62
N ASN A 82 -14.54 19.25 -2.62
CA ASN A 82 -13.70 19.47 -1.45
C ASN A 82 -12.43 18.58 -1.46
N PHE A 83 -11.77 18.47 -2.62
CA PHE A 83 -10.62 17.57 -2.80
C PHE A 83 -9.42 17.94 -1.92
N LEU A 84 -9.26 19.21 -1.55
CA LEU A 84 -8.22 19.66 -0.62
C LEU A 84 -8.47 19.12 0.79
N GLU A 85 -9.70 19.19 1.29
CA GLU A 85 -10.06 18.66 2.61
C GLU A 85 -9.99 17.13 2.64
N VAL A 86 -10.34 16.46 1.53
CA VAL A 86 -10.15 15.01 1.36
C VAL A 86 -8.66 14.65 1.40
N THR A 87 -7.81 15.44 0.75
CA THR A 87 -6.34 15.26 0.79
C THR A 87 -5.80 15.35 2.21
N GLU A 88 -6.22 16.37 2.96
CA GLU A 88 -5.80 16.55 4.35
C GLU A 88 -6.34 15.45 5.28
N ALA A 89 -7.55 14.95 5.03
CA ALA A 89 -8.08 13.79 5.76
C ALA A 89 -7.23 12.53 5.55
N LEU A 90 -6.81 12.24 4.32
CA LEU A 90 -5.96 11.08 4.01
C LEU A 90 -4.53 11.21 4.57
N LYS A 91 -4.00 12.44 4.63
CA LYS A 91 -2.76 12.74 5.36
C LYS A 91 -2.90 12.44 6.85
N LYS A 92 -3.97 12.91 7.48
CA LYS A 92 -4.25 12.62 8.91
C LYS A 92 -4.43 11.13 9.17
N ALA A 93 -5.12 10.43 8.29
CA ALA A 93 -5.25 8.97 8.34
C ALA A 93 -3.88 8.28 8.30
N THR A 94 -2.97 8.74 7.44
CA THR A 94 -1.60 8.23 7.34
C THR A 94 -0.80 8.45 8.62
N ILE A 95 -0.88 9.64 9.21
CA ILE A 95 -0.24 9.96 10.49
C ILE A 95 -0.78 9.05 11.59
N LYS A 96 -2.10 8.92 11.70
CA LYS A 96 -2.76 8.05 12.70
C LYS A 96 -2.40 6.59 12.53
N ALA A 97 -2.37 6.08 11.29
CA ALA A 97 -1.97 4.70 11.02
C ALA A 97 -0.51 4.46 11.41
N THR A 98 0.37 5.45 11.17
CA THR A 98 1.78 5.38 11.54
C THR A 98 1.97 5.23 13.04
N GLU A 99 1.13 5.85 13.85
CA GLU A 99 1.15 5.71 15.30
C GLU A 99 0.44 4.42 15.80
N GLN A 100 -0.77 4.16 15.32
CA GLN A 100 -1.66 3.12 15.87
C GLN A 100 -1.39 1.72 15.30
N VAL A 101 -1.03 1.62 14.02
CA VAL A 101 -0.69 0.37 13.29
C VAL A 101 0.83 0.13 13.27
N PRO A 102 1.57 0.82 14.13
CA PRO A 102 2.98 1.22 13.93
C PRO A 102 3.54 1.05 12.51
N LEU A 103 3.09 1.86 11.55
CA LEU A 103 3.78 1.93 10.25
C LEU A 103 5.19 2.48 10.46
N ARG A 104 6.17 1.98 9.70
CA ARG A 104 7.49 2.58 9.65
C ARG A 104 7.40 3.92 8.91
N PRO A 105 7.99 5.01 9.42
CA PRO A 105 8.02 6.28 8.72
C PRO A 105 9.04 6.22 7.56
N ASN A 106 8.59 5.72 6.42
CA ASN A 106 9.36 5.54 5.19
C ASN A 106 9.49 6.83 4.36
N ALA A 107 8.56 7.78 4.49
CA ALA A 107 8.64 9.08 3.82
C ALA A 107 9.77 9.95 4.40
N VAL A 108 10.81 10.19 3.60
CA VAL A 108 11.99 10.98 3.98
C VAL A 108 12.19 12.11 2.99
N HIS A 109 12.53 13.30 3.47
CA HIS A 109 12.82 14.44 2.59
C HIS A 109 13.96 14.12 1.63
N PRO A 110 13.80 14.30 0.31
CA PRO A 110 14.76 13.80 -0.69
C PRO A 110 16.13 14.46 -0.58
N LEU A 111 16.18 15.77 -0.33
CA LEU A 111 17.44 16.53 -0.20
C LEU A 111 18.06 16.46 1.21
N THR A 112 17.31 16.86 2.25
CA THR A 112 17.85 17.00 3.62
C THR A 112 17.96 15.68 4.38
N ARG A 113 17.33 14.60 3.87
CA ARG A 113 17.22 13.29 4.54
C ARG A 113 16.51 13.33 5.90
N LYS A 114 15.85 14.45 6.22
CA LYS A 114 15.05 14.58 7.44
C LYS A 114 13.81 13.69 7.34
N ASN A 115 13.55 12.92 8.39
CA ASN A 115 12.35 12.11 8.54
C ASN A 115 11.35 12.86 9.43
N THR A 116 10.08 12.85 9.04
CA THR A 116 8.97 13.47 9.78
C THR A 116 8.50 12.62 10.97
N GLY A 117 8.82 11.33 10.96
CA GLY A 117 8.45 10.37 12.01
C GLY A 117 7.01 9.84 11.87
N ASN A 118 6.24 10.29 10.89
CA ASN A 118 4.81 10.03 10.76
C ASN A 118 4.39 9.55 9.36
N ASN A 119 5.36 9.06 8.57
CA ASN A 119 5.21 8.53 7.21
C ASN A 119 4.53 9.47 6.18
N VAL A 120 4.42 10.77 6.48
CA VAL A 120 4.04 11.80 5.50
C VAL A 120 5.25 12.65 5.13
N GLY A 121 5.23 13.24 3.94
CA GLY A 121 6.32 14.05 3.42
C GLY A 121 5.87 14.94 2.28
N GLU A 122 6.84 15.56 1.61
CA GLU A 122 6.56 16.34 0.40
C GLU A 122 5.95 15.41 -0.65
N HIS A 123 4.71 15.70 -1.06
CA HIS A 123 3.89 14.86 -1.96
C HIS A 123 3.60 13.42 -1.47
N ILE A 124 3.80 13.11 -0.18
CA ILE A 124 3.48 11.80 0.42
C ILE A 124 2.46 11.98 1.55
N PRO A 125 1.31 11.27 1.56
CA PRO A 125 0.89 10.26 0.59
C PRO A 125 0.67 10.83 -0.81
N ASN A 126 1.03 10.05 -1.83
CA ASN A 126 0.69 10.37 -3.21
C ASN A 126 -0.83 10.15 -3.40
N ILE A 127 -1.54 11.12 -3.96
CA ILE A 127 -2.98 11.02 -4.21
C ILE A 127 -3.24 11.14 -5.70
N ASN A 128 -3.73 10.05 -6.28
CA ASN A 128 -4.08 9.94 -7.69
C ASN A 128 -5.59 10.04 -7.84
N TRP A 129 -6.05 11.05 -8.56
CA TRP A 129 -7.47 11.26 -8.84
C TRP A 129 -7.80 10.64 -10.20
N ILE A 130 -8.77 9.73 -10.21
CA ILE A 130 -9.22 9.03 -11.42
C ILE A 130 -10.67 9.41 -11.65
N TYR A 131 -10.94 10.06 -12.78
CA TYR A 131 -12.30 10.43 -13.11
C TYR A 131 -13.16 9.20 -13.43
N SER A 132 -14.38 9.15 -12.88
CA SER A 132 -15.44 8.22 -13.24
C SER A 132 -16.81 8.88 -13.11
N GLU A 133 -17.80 8.31 -13.79
CA GLU A 133 -19.19 8.78 -13.73
C GLU A 133 -20.00 8.16 -12.56
N THR A 134 -19.32 7.59 -11.58
CA THR A 134 -19.95 6.94 -10.42
C THR A 134 -20.51 7.98 -9.45
N ASP A 135 -21.61 7.62 -8.79
CA ASP A 135 -22.24 8.41 -7.73
C ASP A 135 -21.59 8.18 -6.34
N TYR A 136 -20.63 7.25 -6.26
CA TYR A 136 -19.77 7.00 -5.12
C TYR A 136 -18.30 7.28 -5.45
N ALA A 137 -17.49 7.44 -4.40
CA ALA A 137 -16.03 7.48 -4.49
C ALA A 137 -15.44 6.13 -4.04
N GLU A 138 -14.61 5.55 -4.88
CA GLU A 138 -13.83 4.35 -4.57
C GLU A 138 -12.42 4.78 -4.16
N ILE A 139 -12.00 4.40 -2.95
CA ILE A 139 -10.66 4.72 -2.43
C ILE A 139 -9.88 3.41 -2.32
N THR A 140 -8.79 3.33 -3.09
CA THR A 140 -7.81 2.25 -2.98
C THR A 140 -6.54 2.81 -2.35
N VAL A 141 -5.97 2.09 -1.39
CA VAL A 141 -4.66 2.42 -0.81
C VAL A 141 -3.62 1.41 -1.26
N PHE A 142 -2.40 1.88 -1.46
CA PHE A 142 -1.26 1.05 -1.78
C PHE A 142 -0.08 1.42 -0.89
N LEU A 143 0.45 0.42 -0.17
CA LEU A 143 1.64 0.52 0.67
C LEU A 143 2.81 -0.06 -0.11
N LYS A 144 3.54 0.80 -0.83
CA LYS A 144 4.57 0.33 -1.75
C LYS A 144 5.94 0.28 -1.07
N GLY A 145 6.36 -0.93 -0.70
CA GLY A 145 7.69 -1.18 -0.16
C GLY A 145 8.79 -0.91 -1.18
N ALA A 146 9.87 -0.27 -0.74
CA ALA A 146 10.97 0.20 -1.58
C ALA A 146 11.71 -0.94 -2.29
N GLY A 147 11.84 -2.11 -1.64
CA GLY A 147 12.46 -3.28 -2.28
C GLY A 147 11.74 -3.67 -3.57
N SER A 148 10.41 -3.71 -3.55
CA SER A 148 9.59 -4.02 -4.73
C SER A 148 9.48 -2.86 -5.72
N GLU A 149 9.68 -1.63 -5.29
CA GLU A 149 9.73 -0.45 -6.17
C GLU A 149 11.06 -0.39 -6.94
N ASN A 150 12.17 -0.74 -6.30
CA ASN A 150 13.48 -0.79 -6.95
C ASN A 150 13.59 -1.87 -8.05
N MET A 151 12.64 -2.80 -8.09
CA MET A 151 12.52 -3.81 -9.14
C MET A 151 11.63 -3.36 -10.31
N SER A 152 11.03 -2.16 -10.25
CA SER A 152 10.42 -1.51 -11.41
C SER A 152 11.51 -1.23 -12.45
N ARG A 153 11.22 -1.53 -13.72
CA ARG A 153 12.13 -1.34 -14.86
C ARG A 153 11.36 -0.72 -16.03
N LEU A 154 12.02 0.17 -16.75
CA LEU A 154 11.54 0.73 -18.00
C LEU A 154 12.51 0.32 -19.10
N GLU A 155 12.00 -0.28 -20.16
CA GLU A 155 12.76 -0.66 -21.35
C GLU A 155 12.02 -0.19 -22.60
N MET A 156 12.76 0.33 -23.57
CA MET A 156 12.22 0.80 -24.84
C MET A 156 12.48 -0.26 -25.92
N ILE A 157 11.48 -1.08 -26.20
CA ILE A 157 11.57 -2.14 -27.21
C ILE A 157 11.47 -1.52 -28.60
N THR A 158 12.38 -1.86 -29.50
CA THR A 158 12.30 -1.44 -30.90
C THR A 158 11.23 -2.22 -31.66
N PRO A 159 10.49 -1.61 -32.60
CA PRO A 159 9.43 -2.31 -33.35
C PRO A 159 9.88 -3.58 -34.10
N GLY A 160 11.17 -3.73 -34.41
CA GLY A 160 11.72 -4.85 -35.18
C GLY A 160 12.03 -6.11 -34.39
N LEU A 161 11.98 -6.09 -33.05
CA LEU A 161 12.37 -7.23 -32.22
C LEU A 161 11.34 -8.38 -32.20
N GLY A 162 10.08 -8.08 -32.54
CA GLY A 162 9.02 -9.09 -32.64
C GLY A 162 8.76 -9.83 -31.32
N ILE A 163 8.31 -11.09 -31.41
CA ILE A 163 7.88 -11.89 -30.23
C ILE A 163 9.04 -12.18 -29.26
N LYS A 164 10.30 -12.14 -29.72
CA LYS A 164 11.46 -12.45 -28.88
C LYS A 164 11.81 -11.32 -27.91
N GLY A 165 11.23 -10.14 -28.10
CA GLY A 165 11.56 -8.95 -27.33
C GLY A 165 12.84 -8.31 -27.81
#